data_AF-W5W4P3-F1
#
_entry.id   AF-W5W4P3-F1
#
_cell.length_a   1.000
_cell.length_b   1.000
_cell.length_c   1.000
_cell.angle_alpha   90.00
_cell.angle_beta   90.00
_cell.angle_gamma   90.00
#
_symmetry.space_group_name_H-M   'P 1'
#
loop_
_entity.id
_entity.type
_entity.pdbx_description
1 polymer ?
#
loop_
_entity_poly.entity_id
_entity_poly.type
_entity_poly.pdbx_seq_one_letter_code
_entity_poly.pdbx_strand_id
1 'polypeptide(L)'
;MSTVAVVLALLWVGWLVLTEWVPMFPLNDLAVSDVGDRVRAALMNYPVGLAIAGGMALGQTWSTVLATVLSGLTIVGNAVCWWLPYFGLIRNEPMRRAYQREYSRTLKVLPTRGRAVVPDLQHVVVTVGCWALFGTCLTATLVG
;
A
#
# COMPACT_ATOMS: atom_id res chain seq x y z
N MET A 1 -3.25 -1.32 22.56
CA MET A 1 -3.11 -1.81 21.17
C MET A 1 -3.24 -0.70 20.13
N SER A 2 -4.07 0.32 20.38
CA SER A 2 -4.22 1.47 19.48
C SER A 2 -2.91 2.19 19.15
N THR A 3 -1.98 2.34 20.11
CA THR A 3 -0.66 2.93 19.86
C THR A 3 0.14 2.17 18.79
N VAL A 4 0.10 0.84 18.79
CA VAL A 4 0.79 0.03 17.78
C VAL A 4 0.17 0.26 16.41
N ALA A 5 -1.17 0.29 16.31
CA ALA A 5 -1.86 0.58 15.05
C ALA A 5 -1.55 2.00 14.54
N VAL A 6 -1.49 3.00 15.42
CA VAL A 6 -1.08 4.38 15.07
C VAL A 6 0.35 4.38 14.51
N VAL A 7 1.29 3.75 15.21
CA VAL A 7 2.69 3.68 14.76
C VAL A 7 2.80 2.96 13.41
N LEU A 8 2.11 1.84 13.23
CA LEU A 8 2.11 1.10 11.96
C LEU A 8 1.49 1.91 10.82
N ALA A 9 0.41 2.66 11.07
CA ALA A 9 -0.18 3.53 10.07
C ALA A 9 0.78 4.63 9.62
N LEU A 10 1.50 5.24 10.57
CA LEU A 10 2.51 6.26 10.27
C LEU A 10 3.74 5.68 9.57
N LEU A 11 4.20 4.49 9.97
CA LEU A 11 5.28 3.79 9.27
C LEU A 11 4.89 3.40 7.85
N TRP A 12 3.63 2.99 7.65
CA TRP A 12 3.10 2.68 6.33
C TRP A 12 3.08 3.92 5.43
N VAL A 13 2.57 5.06 5.92
CA VAL A 13 2.64 6.34 5.19
C VAL A 13 4.09 6.76 4.95
N GLY A 14 4.95 6.65 5.95
CA GLY A 14 6.37 6.97 5.85
C GLY A 14 7.08 6.12 4.79
N TRP A 15 6.75 4.83 4.71
CA TRP A 15 7.25 3.95 3.65
C TRP A 15 6.83 4.44 2.27
N LEU A 16 5.56 4.80 2.07
CA LEU A 16 5.09 5.36 0.80
C LEU A 16 5.83 6.65 0.44
N VAL A 17 5.95 7.58 1.39
CA VAL A 17 6.70 8.83 1.20
C VAL A 17 8.14 8.55 0.78
N LEU A 18 8.84 7.66 1.47
CA LEU A 18 10.21 7.30 1.11
C LEU A 18 10.27 6.74 -0.31
N THR A 19 9.38 5.81 -0.66
CA THR A 19 9.40 5.14 -1.96
C THR A 19 8.91 6.00 -3.12
N GLU A 20 8.17 7.07 -2.88
CA GLU A 20 7.68 7.97 -3.93
C GLU A 20 8.62 9.17 -4.15
N TRP A 21 9.43 9.54 -3.15
CA TRP A 21 10.21 10.78 -3.18
C TRP A 21 11.73 10.57 -3.11
N VAL A 22 12.21 9.44 -2.59
CA VAL A 22 13.64 9.16 -2.47
C VAL A 22 14.08 8.19 -3.56
N PRO A 23 15.08 8.53 -4.39
CA PRO A 23 15.59 7.61 -5.41
C PRO A 23 16.34 6.46 -4.74
N MET A 24 15.79 5.25 -4.88
CA MET A 24 16.30 4.03 -4.24
C MET A 24 16.44 2.88 -5.25
N PHE A 25 16.75 3.18 -6.51
CA PHE A 25 16.90 2.15 -7.55
C PHE A 25 17.86 1.02 -7.10
N PRO A 26 17.49 -0.27 -7.25
CA PRO A 26 16.35 -0.78 -8.01
C PRO A 26 15.05 -0.97 -7.19
N LEU A 27 14.96 -0.51 -5.94
CA LEU A 27 13.75 -0.65 -5.13
C LEU A 27 12.55 0.09 -5.75
N ASN A 28 12.77 1.30 -6.25
CA ASN A 28 11.85 2.10 -7.04
C ASN A 28 12.56 2.66 -8.29
N ASP A 29 11.80 3.10 -9.30
CA ASP A 29 12.35 3.81 -10.46
C ASP A 29 11.66 5.17 -10.59
N LEU A 30 12.23 6.18 -9.94
CA LEU A 30 11.69 7.54 -10.01
C LEU A 30 11.98 8.21 -11.37
N ALA A 31 12.90 7.69 -12.19
CA ALA A 31 13.24 8.32 -13.47
C ALA A 31 12.11 8.21 -14.51
N VAL A 32 11.19 7.25 -14.33
CA VAL A 32 10.07 6.99 -15.24
C VAL A 32 8.76 7.65 -14.82
N SER A 33 8.73 8.31 -13.65
CA SER A 33 7.56 8.98 -13.10
C SER A 33 7.84 10.47 -12.90
N ASP A 34 6.95 11.33 -13.39
CA ASP A 34 7.04 12.77 -13.16
C ASP A 34 6.55 13.16 -11.76
N VAL A 35 6.72 14.44 -11.39
CA VAL A 35 6.28 14.94 -10.08
C VAL A 35 4.76 14.92 -9.95
N GLY A 36 4.02 15.10 -11.06
CA GLY A 36 2.55 15.11 -11.05
C GLY A 36 1.97 13.76 -10.68
N ASP A 37 2.51 12.68 -11.25
CA ASP A 37 2.15 11.30 -10.95
C ASP A 37 2.43 10.97 -9.47
N ARG A 38 3.57 11.43 -8.93
CA ARG A 38 3.93 11.23 -7.51
C ARG A 38 3.00 11.99 -6.57
N VAL A 39 2.68 13.25 -6.89
CA VAL A 39 1.70 14.03 -6.10
C VAL A 39 0.34 13.35 -6.15
N ARG A 40 -0.09 12.84 -7.31
CA ARG A 40 -1.35 12.11 -7.43
C ARG A 40 -1.35 10.84 -6.57
N ALA A 41 -0.28 10.06 -6.61
CA ALA A 41 -0.12 8.88 -5.76
C ALA A 41 -0.17 9.24 -4.27
N ALA A 42 0.55 10.29 -3.87
CA ALA A 42 0.54 10.82 -2.51
C ALA A 42 -0.86 11.22 -2.04
N LEU A 43 -1.60 11.98 -2.86
CA LEU A 43 -2.95 12.44 -2.54
C LEU A 43 -3.96 11.29 -2.45
N MET A 44 -3.74 10.19 -3.19
CA MET A 44 -4.62 9.02 -3.14
C MET A 44 -4.35 8.14 -1.93
N ASN A 45 -3.11 8.10 -1.41
CA ASN A 45 -2.72 7.14 -0.37
C ASN A 45 -2.47 7.76 1.01
N TYR A 46 -1.80 8.92 1.09
CA TYR A 46 -1.38 9.48 2.39
C TYR A 46 -2.58 9.87 3.25
N PRO A 47 -3.63 10.52 2.73
CA PRO A 47 -4.80 10.86 3.55
C PRO A 47 -5.46 9.62 4.16
N VAL A 48 -5.45 8.49 3.46
CA VAL A 48 -6.01 7.22 3.98
C VAL A 48 -5.21 6.73 5.18
N GLY A 49 -3.88 6.63 5.05
CA GLY A 49 -3.02 6.20 6.15
C GLY A 49 -3.06 7.16 7.35
N LEU A 50 -3.10 8.47 7.10
CA LEU A 50 -3.24 9.49 8.15
C LEU A 50 -4.63 9.44 8.82
N ALA A 51 -5.69 9.16 8.07
CA ALA A 51 -7.04 8.98 8.63
C ALA A 51 -7.11 7.72 9.51
N ILE A 52 -6.45 6.62 9.12
CA ILE A 52 -6.32 5.43 9.97
C ILE A 52 -5.58 5.78 11.27
N ALA A 53 -4.42 6.45 11.18
CA ALA A 53 -3.67 6.88 12.36
C ALA A 53 -4.51 7.78 13.28
N GLY A 54 -5.19 8.77 12.72
CA GLY A 54 -6.06 9.68 13.48
C GLY A 54 -7.24 8.96 14.13
N GLY A 55 -7.93 8.08 13.41
CA GLY A 55 -9.05 7.30 13.94
C GLY A 55 -8.63 6.39 15.10
N MET A 56 -7.48 5.73 14.98
CA MET A 56 -6.94 4.91 16.08
C MET A 56 -6.46 5.74 17.27
N ALA A 57 -5.97 6.96 17.04
CA ALA A 57 -5.53 7.88 18.10
C ALA A 57 -6.70 8.50 18.86
N LEU A 58 -7.83 8.78 18.18
CA LEU A 58 -9.06 9.28 18.81
C LEU A 58 -9.67 8.25 19.76
N GLY A 59 -9.56 6.96 19.43
CA GLY A 59 -9.97 5.85 20.30
C GLY A 59 -11.48 5.71 20.53
N GLN A 60 -12.31 6.54 19.89
CA GLN A 60 -13.77 6.41 19.97
C GLN A 60 -14.23 5.22 19.11
N THR A 61 -15.25 4.47 19.55
CA THR A 61 -15.71 3.24 18.86
C THR A 61 -15.99 3.45 17.38
N TRP A 62 -16.71 4.51 17.01
CA TRP A 62 -16.99 4.79 15.59
C TRP A 62 -15.70 5.09 14.80
N SER A 63 -14.72 5.75 15.43
CA SER A 63 -13.47 6.15 14.79
C SER A 63 -12.51 4.97 14.59
N THR A 64 -12.47 4.02 15.54
CA THR A 64 -11.68 2.79 15.41
C THR A 64 -12.33 1.82 14.41
N VAL A 65 -13.67 1.75 14.36
CA VAL A 65 -14.39 1.00 13.32
C VAL A 65 -14.09 1.57 11.93
N LEU A 66 -14.15 2.89 11.76
CA LEU A 66 -13.82 3.54 10.50
C LEU A 66 -12.36 3.27 10.10
N ALA A 67 -11.41 3.41 11.02
CA ALA A 67 -10.00 3.11 10.77
C ALA A 67 -9.79 1.64 10.34
N THR A 68 -10.47 0.70 11.00
CA THR A 68 -10.44 -0.72 10.62
C THR A 68 -11.01 -0.95 9.22
N VAL A 69 -12.14 -0.34 8.87
CA VAL A 69 -12.70 -0.41 7.51
C VAL A 69 -11.72 0.14 6.47
N LEU A 70 -11.14 1.32 6.72
CA LEU A 70 -10.16 1.93 5.82
C LEU A 70 -8.92 1.04 5.64
N SER A 71 -8.40 0.45 6.72
CA SER A 71 -7.27 -0.49 6.62
C SER A 71 -7.64 -1.79 5.87
N GLY A 72 -8.89 -2.24 5.94
CA GLY A 72 -9.39 -3.34 5.10
C GLY A 72 -9.41 -2.95 3.62
N LEU A 73 -9.83 -1.73 3.30
CA LEU A 73 -9.82 -1.22 1.93
C LEU A 73 -8.42 -1.09 1.35
N THR A 74 -7.38 -0.78 2.15
CA THR A 74 -5.99 -0.77 1.66
C THR A 74 -5.50 -2.17 1.29
N ILE A 75 -5.90 -3.22 2.02
CA ILE A 75 -5.64 -4.62 1.62
C ILE A 75 -6.31 -4.92 0.29
N VAL A 76 -7.59 -4.58 0.14
CA VAL A 76 -8.34 -4.85 -1.09
C VAL A 76 -7.71 -4.12 -2.27
N GLY A 77 -7.40 -2.82 -2.14
CA GLY A 77 -6.74 -2.04 -3.18
C GLY A 77 -5.39 -2.64 -3.58
N ASN A 78 -4.56 -3.00 -2.59
CA ASN A 78 -3.27 -3.63 -2.84
C ASN A 78 -3.42 -5.01 -3.51
N ALA A 79 -4.40 -5.82 -3.12
CA ALA A 79 -4.69 -7.10 -3.74
C ALA A 79 -5.14 -6.94 -5.21
N VAL A 80 -6.05 -6.01 -5.49
CA VAL A 80 -6.57 -5.74 -6.83
C VAL A 80 -5.48 -5.23 -7.77
N CYS A 81 -4.58 -4.37 -7.29
CA CYS A 81 -3.53 -3.79 -8.11
C CYS A 81 -2.37 -4.75 -8.39
N TRP A 82 -2.04 -5.63 -7.44
CA TRP A 82 -0.77 -6.38 -7.49
C TRP A 82 -0.93 -7.89 -7.48
N TRP A 83 -1.82 -8.42 -6.64
CA TRP A 83 -1.91 -9.86 -6.40
C TRP A 83 -2.89 -10.56 -7.34
N LEU A 84 -4.08 -10.00 -7.57
CA LEU A 84 -5.04 -10.56 -8.52
C LEU A 84 -4.48 -10.60 -9.96
N PRO A 85 -3.79 -9.54 -10.45
CA PRO A 85 -3.12 -9.57 -11.75
C PRO A 85 -1.96 -10.57 -11.79
N TYR A 86 -1.19 -10.69 -10.69
CA TYR A 86 -0.11 -11.69 -10.58
C TYR A 86 -0.64 -13.12 -10.72
N PHE A 87 -1.76 -13.45 -10.07
CA PHE A 87 -2.39 -14.76 -10.21
C PHE A 87 -3.19 -14.92 -11.53
N GLY A 88 -3.26 -13.88 -12.36
CA GLY A 88 -3.98 -13.93 -13.64
C GLY A 88 -5.51 -13.91 -13.49
N LEU A 89 -6.01 -13.54 -12.31
CA LEU A 89 -7.44 -13.48 -11.98
C LEU A 89 -8.10 -12.21 -12.54
N ILE A 90 -7.33 -11.15 -12.72
CA ILE A 90 -7.75 -9.92 -13.40
C ILE A 90 -6.83 -9.67 -14.59
N ARG A 91 -7.44 -9.47 -15.76
CA ARG A 91 -6.73 -9.07 -16.99
C ARG A 91 -7.16 -7.66 -17.34
N ASN A 92 -6.33 -6.69 -16.99
CA ASN A 92 -6.55 -5.28 -17.27
C ASN A 92 -5.37 -4.74 -18.07
N GLU A 93 -5.60 -4.47 -19.35
CA GLU A 93 -4.53 -4.09 -20.27
C GLU A 93 -3.95 -2.69 -20.01
N PRO A 94 -4.78 -1.67 -19.70
CA PRO A 94 -4.28 -0.40 -19.15
C PRO A 94 -3.36 -0.59 -17.93
N MET A 95 -3.76 -1.41 -16.97
CA MET A 95 -2.95 -1.70 -15.77
C MET A 95 -1.63 -2.39 -16.13
N ARG A 96 -1.65 -3.36 -17.04
CA ARG A 96 -0.42 -4.02 -17.51
C ARG A 96 0.53 -3.03 -18.19
N ARG A 97 0.02 -2.10 -18.98
CA ARG A 97 0.85 -1.08 -19.64
C ARG A 97 1.45 -0.10 -18.62
N ALA A 98 0.67 0.36 -17.65
CA ALA A 98 1.17 1.18 -16.55
C ALA A 98 2.27 0.42 -15.78
N TYR A 99 2.02 -0.85 -15.47
CA TYR A 99 3.01 -1.72 -14.84
C TYR A 99 4.34 -1.81 -15.60
N GLN A 100 4.26 -2.06 -16.92
CA GLN A 100 5.46 -2.18 -17.75
C GLN A 100 6.26 -0.89 -17.83
N ARG A 101 5.59 0.26 -17.81
CA ARG A 101 6.25 1.58 -17.81
C ARG A 101 6.94 1.87 -16.47
N GLU A 102 6.24 1.68 -15.37
CA GLU A 102 6.65 2.20 -14.06
C GLU A 102 7.43 1.19 -13.21
N TYR A 103 7.14 -0.11 -13.35
CA TYR A 103 7.62 -1.12 -12.42
C TYR A 103 8.35 -2.29 -13.10
N SER A 104 8.52 -2.32 -14.42
CA SER A 104 9.22 -3.45 -15.08
C SER A 104 10.69 -3.58 -14.67
N ARG A 105 11.32 -2.46 -14.27
CA ARG A 105 12.74 -2.36 -13.91
C ARG A 105 13.01 -2.42 -12.42
N THR A 106 11.97 -2.49 -11.58
CA THR A 106 12.13 -2.53 -10.12
C THR A 106 12.42 -3.95 -9.62
N LEU A 107 13.02 -4.06 -8.44
CA LEU A 107 13.47 -5.31 -7.85
C LEU A 107 12.31 -6.27 -7.59
N LYS A 108 12.33 -7.46 -8.22
CA LYS A 108 11.34 -8.52 -8.01
C LYS A 108 11.91 -9.63 -7.14
N VAL A 109 11.14 -10.05 -6.15
CA VAL A 109 11.46 -11.22 -5.30
C VAL A 109 10.63 -12.46 -5.65
N LEU A 110 9.55 -12.29 -6.43
CA LEU A 110 8.65 -13.35 -6.84
C LEU A 110 8.98 -13.86 -8.26
N PRO A 111 8.60 -15.10 -8.60
CA PRO A 111 8.76 -15.64 -9.95
C PRO A 111 8.09 -14.77 -11.02
N THR A 112 8.84 -14.45 -12.08
CA THR A 112 8.38 -13.54 -13.15
C THR A 112 7.87 -14.25 -14.39
N ARG A 113 8.31 -15.49 -14.64
CA ARG A 113 8.00 -16.22 -15.88
C ARG A 113 6.50 -16.49 -16.00
N GLY A 114 5.92 -16.06 -17.12
CA GLY A 114 4.50 -16.26 -17.43
C GLY A 114 3.55 -15.33 -16.67
N ARG A 115 4.06 -14.29 -16.02
CA ARG A 115 3.25 -13.33 -15.24
C ARG A 115 3.17 -11.98 -15.95
N ALA A 116 1.97 -11.43 -16.05
CA ALA A 116 1.73 -10.14 -16.71
C ALA A 116 2.13 -8.94 -15.83
N VAL A 117 1.91 -9.08 -14.53
CA VAL A 117 2.22 -8.10 -13.47
C VAL A 117 2.86 -8.89 -12.33
N VAL A 118 3.97 -8.40 -11.80
CA VAL A 118 4.68 -9.00 -10.66
C VAL A 118 4.93 -7.92 -9.62
N PRO A 119 4.41 -8.08 -8.38
CA PRO A 119 4.72 -7.19 -7.29
C PRO A 119 6.25 -7.09 -7.13
N ASP A 120 6.78 -5.87 -7.14
CA ASP A 120 8.16 -5.66 -6.68
C ASP A 120 8.27 -5.74 -5.17
N LEU A 121 9.51 -5.72 -4.68
CA LEU A 121 9.81 -5.72 -3.27
C LEU A 121 9.09 -4.58 -2.53
N GLN A 122 9.00 -3.38 -3.12
CA GLN A 122 8.25 -2.28 -2.53
C GLN A 122 6.79 -2.67 -2.25
N HIS A 123 6.08 -3.21 -3.24
CA HIS A 123 4.68 -3.59 -3.09
C HIS A 123 4.48 -4.85 -2.23
N VAL A 124 5.48 -5.74 -2.16
CA VAL A 124 5.49 -6.83 -1.17
C VAL A 124 5.58 -6.26 0.26
N VAL A 125 6.43 -5.25 0.51
CA VAL A 125 6.50 -4.57 1.82
C VAL A 125 5.18 -3.86 2.13
N VAL A 126 4.58 -3.16 1.17
CA VAL A 126 3.24 -2.56 1.32
C VAL A 126 2.20 -3.62 1.69
N THR A 127 2.26 -4.80 1.07
CA THR A 127 1.34 -5.90 1.38
C THR A 127 1.45 -6.34 2.83
N VAL A 128 2.67 -6.57 3.33
CA VAL A 128 2.91 -6.94 4.74
C VAL A 128 2.42 -5.83 5.67
N GLY A 129 2.72 -4.57 5.33
CA GLY A 129 2.26 -3.40 6.08
C GLY A 129 0.75 -3.29 6.17
N CYS A 130 0.02 -3.49 5.06
CA CYS A 130 -1.45 -3.46 5.04
C CYS A 130 -2.05 -4.54 5.96
N TRP A 131 -1.53 -5.78 5.90
CA TRP A 131 -2.01 -6.87 6.76
C TRP A 131 -1.71 -6.65 8.24
N ALA A 132 -0.49 -6.20 8.58
CA ALA A 132 -0.13 -5.88 9.96
C ALA A 132 -0.96 -4.72 10.51
N LEU A 133 -1.16 -3.67 9.71
CA LEU A 133 -2.00 -2.53 10.06
C LEU A 133 -3.45 -2.97 10.31
N PHE A 134 -4.05 -3.71 9.37
CA PHE A 134 -5.42 -4.22 9.53
C PHE A 134 -5.57 -5.11 10.76
N GLY A 135 -4.65 -6.05 11.00
CA GLY A 135 -4.70 -6.93 12.16
C GLY A 135 -4.65 -6.16 13.48
N THR A 136 -3.80 -5.14 13.57
CA THR A 136 -3.70 -4.30 14.78
C THR A 136 -4.89 -3.37 14.95
N CYS A 137 -5.43 -2.80 13.87
CA CYS A 137 -6.67 -2.02 13.89
C CYS A 137 -7.85 -2.89 14.36
N LEU A 138 -8.07 -4.04 13.72
CA LEU A 138 -9.14 -4.98 14.06
C LEU A 138 -9.07 -5.40 15.52
N THR A 139 -7.89 -5.77 16.00
CA THR A 139 -7.72 -6.19 17.40
C THR A 139 -8.03 -5.05 18.36
N ALA A 140 -7.54 -3.83 18.10
CA ALA A 140 -7.84 -2.67 18.92
C ALA A 140 -9.33 -2.27 18.88
N THR A 141 -10.02 -2.48 17.76
CA THR A 141 -11.48 -2.26 17.65
C THR A 141 -12.30 -3.29 18.41
N LEU A 142 -11.84 -4.55 18.48
CA LEU A 142 -12.58 -5.63 19.15
C LEU A 142 -12.35 -5.67 20.67
N VAL A 143 -11.21 -5.17 21.15
CA VAL A 143 -10.81 -5.22 22.57
C VAL A 143 -11.05 -3.89 23.31
N GLY A 144 -11.16 -2.77 22.58
CA GLY A 144 -11.46 -1.44 23.13
C GLY A 144 -12.95 -1.15 23.14
#